data_AF-A0A1H3A3N1-F1
#
_entry.id   AF-A0A1H3A3N1-F1
#
_cell.length_a   1.000
_cell.length_b   1.000
_cell.length_c   1.000
_cell.angle_alpha   90.00
_cell.angle_beta   90.00
_cell.angle_gamma   90.00
#
_symmetry.space_group_name_H-M   'P 1'
#
loop_
_entity.id
_entity.type
_entity.pdbx_description
1 polymer ?
#
loop_
_entity_poly.entity_id
_entity_poly.type
_entity_poly.pdbx_seq_one_letter_code
_entity_poly.pdbx_strand_id
1 'polypeptide(L)'
;MMSIMRNAKSIARTAAKKAAHERIVSAAARAIRRSGYDGTRVADIMKEAGLTHGSFYAHFASREAMLAEAAGRACAESAAVAADVPPGTSKKWTILLPASHQIGGSPVSTNAPS
;
A
#
# COMPACT_ATOMS: atom_id res chain seq x y z
N MET A 1 23.03 -36.19 18.22
CA MET A 1 21.68 -36.23 17.59
C MET A 1 20.77 -35.04 17.99
N MET A 2 20.57 -34.72 19.29
CA MET A 2 19.60 -33.67 19.72
C MET A 2 19.94 -32.20 19.38
N SER A 3 21.21 -31.86 19.10
CA SER A 3 21.63 -30.47 18.80
C SER A 3 21.05 -29.96 17.47
N ILE A 4 20.98 -30.83 16.47
CA ILE A 4 20.48 -30.49 15.13
C ILE A 4 18.97 -30.18 15.17
N MET A 5 18.21 -30.94 15.95
CA MET A 5 16.74 -30.79 16.03
C MET A 5 16.31 -29.51 16.74
N ARG A 6 17.07 -29.07 17.76
CA ARG A 6 16.85 -27.76 18.42
C ARG A 6 17.12 -26.59 17.47
N ASN A 7 18.15 -26.70 16.63
CA ASN A 7 18.48 -25.67 15.66
C ASN A 7 17.38 -25.52 14.59
N ALA A 8 16.93 -26.63 13.99
CA ALA A 8 15.85 -26.61 13.01
C ALA A 8 14.54 -26.01 13.57
N LYS A 9 14.17 -26.36 14.80
CA LYS A 9 12.97 -25.81 15.47
C LYS A 9 13.09 -24.31 15.75
N SER A 10 14.29 -23.81 16.01
CA SER A 10 14.55 -22.37 16.18
C SER A 10 14.34 -21.62 14.87
N ILE A 11 14.98 -22.10 13.79
CA ILE A 11 14.87 -21.51 12.45
C ILE A 11 13.40 -21.47 11.98
N ALA A 12 12.68 -22.58 12.12
CA ALA A 12 11.26 -22.64 11.74
C ALA A 12 10.41 -21.63 12.51
N ARG A 13 10.68 -21.42 13.80
CA ARG A 13 9.94 -20.45 14.62
C ARG A 13 10.22 -19.01 14.20
N THR A 14 11.47 -18.68 13.89
CA THR A 14 11.84 -17.35 13.36
C THR A 14 11.18 -17.10 12.01
N ALA A 15 11.18 -18.09 11.11
CA ALA A 15 10.49 -17.99 9.82
C ALA A 15 8.98 -17.80 9.99
N ALA A 16 8.35 -18.55 10.90
CA ALA A 16 6.93 -18.40 11.22
C ALA A 16 6.61 -17.00 11.79
N LYS A 17 7.48 -16.48 12.68
CA LYS A 17 7.35 -15.12 13.22
C LYS A 17 7.42 -14.06 12.11
N LYS A 18 8.36 -14.20 11.17
CA LYS A 18 8.49 -13.30 10.03
C LYS A 18 7.27 -13.38 9.11
N ALA A 19 6.79 -14.58 8.79
CA ALA A 19 5.60 -14.76 7.95
C ALA A 19 4.33 -14.16 8.59
N ALA A 20 4.17 -14.30 9.90
CA ALA A 20 3.09 -13.66 10.64
C ALA A 20 3.19 -12.13 10.60
N HIS A 21 4.39 -11.58 10.81
CA HIS A 21 4.66 -10.14 10.68
C HIS A 21 4.22 -9.62 9.30
N GLU A 22 4.66 -10.27 8.23
CA GLU A 22 4.31 -9.89 6.85
C GLU A 22 2.81 -9.90 6.58
N ARG A 23 2.07 -10.88 7.14
CA ARG A 23 0.61 -10.93 7.00
C ARG A 23 -0.06 -9.74 7.68
N ILE A 24 0.42 -9.35 8.87
CA ILE A 24 -0.10 -8.18 9.59
C ILE A 24 0.16 -6.91 8.78
N VAL A 25 1.38 -6.70 8.28
CA VAL A 25 1.74 -5.52 7.47
C VAL A 25 0.92 -5.48 6.17
N SER A 26 0.74 -6.62 5.51
CA SER A 26 -0.05 -6.69 4.27
C SER A 26 -1.53 -6.38 4.52
N ALA A 27 -2.13 -6.93 5.58
CA ALA A 27 -3.51 -6.64 5.96
C ALA A 27 -3.68 -5.15 6.33
N ALA A 28 -2.76 -4.59 7.11
CA ALA A 28 -2.76 -3.18 7.48
C ALA A 28 -2.61 -2.26 6.25
N ALA A 29 -1.71 -2.58 5.32
CA ALA A 29 -1.51 -1.80 4.09
C ALA A 29 -2.79 -1.77 3.24
N ARG A 30 -3.49 -2.90 3.13
CA ARG A 30 -4.79 -2.98 2.45
C ARG A 30 -5.85 -2.16 3.17
N ALA A 31 -5.94 -2.25 4.50
CA ALA A 31 -6.91 -1.48 5.28
C ALA A 31 -6.69 0.03 5.17
N ILE A 32 -5.44 0.50 5.19
CA ILE A 32 -5.09 1.90 4.98
C ILE A 32 -5.60 2.39 3.63
N ARG A 33 -5.40 1.61 2.55
CA ARG A 33 -5.91 1.97 1.21
C ARG A 33 -7.44 2.01 1.15
N ARG A 34 -8.15 1.19 1.93
CA ARG A 34 -9.62 1.12 1.94
C ARG A 34 -10.27 2.19 2.81
N SER A 35 -9.71 2.44 3.99
CA SER A 35 -10.38 3.16 5.09
C SER A 35 -9.57 4.32 5.65
N GLY A 36 -8.36 4.56 5.13
CA GLY A 36 -7.43 5.55 5.67
C GLY A 36 -6.76 5.13 6.97
N TYR A 37 -5.91 6.01 7.50
CA TYR A 37 -5.09 5.76 8.68
C TYR A 37 -5.93 5.64 9.95
N ASP A 38 -6.85 6.59 10.18
CA ASP A 38 -7.68 6.63 11.40
C ASP A 38 -8.76 5.55 11.41
N GLY A 39 -9.26 5.15 10.24
CA GLY A 39 -10.24 4.08 10.09
C GLY A 39 -9.69 2.66 10.34
N THR A 40 -8.38 2.51 10.54
CA THR A 40 -7.74 1.19 10.67
C THR A 40 -7.59 0.77 12.13
N ARG A 41 -8.23 -0.33 12.56
CA ARG A 41 -8.18 -0.84 13.95
C ARG A 41 -7.36 -2.12 14.05
N VAL A 42 -6.56 -2.27 15.11
CA VAL A 42 -5.71 -3.46 15.34
C VAL A 42 -6.52 -4.75 15.33
N ALA A 43 -7.72 -4.76 15.96
CA ALA A 43 -8.57 -5.95 16.00
C ALA A 43 -8.97 -6.44 14.61
N ASP A 44 -9.34 -5.52 13.71
CA ASP A 44 -9.75 -5.85 12.35
C ASP A 44 -8.55 -6.33 11.52
N ILE A 45 -7.38 -5.72 11.70
CA ILE A 45 -6.15 -6.16 11.04
C ILE A 45 -5.76 -7.57 11.46
N MET A 46 -5.77 -7.86 12.76
CA MET A 46 -5.40 -9.18 13.26
C MET A 46 -6.38 -10.24 12.74
N LYS A 47 -7.68 -9.92 12.71
CA LYS A 47 -8.71 -10.77 12.11
C LYS A 47 -8.45 -11.02 10.62
N GLU A 48 -8.18 -9.98 9.84
CA GLU A 48 -7.88 -10.10 8.40
C GLU A 48 -6.58 -10.89 8.15
N ALA A 49 -5.59 -10.74 9.01
CA ALA A 49 -4.32 -11.47 8.94
C ALA A 49 -4.43 -12.93 9.42
N GLY A 50 -5.58 -13.33 10.00
CA GLY A 50 -5.80 -14.68 10.54
C GLY A 50 -5.04 -14.94 11.85
N LEU A 51 -4.76 -13.90 12.62
CA LEU A 51 -4.05 -13.98 13.90
C LEU A 51 -4.93 -13.52 15.07
N THR A 52 -4.63 -14.01 16.26
CA THR A 52 -5.31 -13.58 17.48
C THR A 52 -4.86 -12.18 17.90
N HIS A 53 -5.72 -11.41 18.55
CA HIS A 53 -5.39 -10.05 18.97
C HIS A 53 -4.14 -9.99 19.86
N GLY A 54 -3.97 -10.95 20.78
CA GLY A 54 -2.80 -11.02 21.66
C GLY A 54 -1.46 -11.28 20.96
N SER A 55 -1.47 -11.86 19.75
CA SER A 55 -0.26 -12.06 18.95
C SER A 55 0.35 -10.73 18.48
N PHE A 56 -0.43 -9.64 18.45
CA PHE A 56 0.01 -8.34 17.95
C PHE A 56 1.28 -7.85 18.65
N TYR A 57 1.29 -7.92 19.98
CA TYR A 57 2.40 -7.43 20.82
C TYR A 57 3.70 -8.24 20.67
N ALA A 58 3.66 -9.40 20.01
CA ALA A 58 4.87 -10.16 19.68
C ALA A 58 5.57 -9.63 18.40
N HIS A 59 4.86 -8.85 17.60
CA HIS A 59 5.32 -8.31 16.30
C HIS A 59 5.56 -6.81 16.34
N PHE A 60 4.69 -6.05 17.03
CA PHE A 60 4.74 -4.58 17.03
C PHE A 60 4.70 -4.02 18.45
N ALA A 61 5.42 -2.92 18.67
CA ALA A 61 5.40 -2.19 19.94
C ALA A 61 4.11 -1.37 20.13
N SER A 62 3.51 -0.90 19.04
CA SER A 62 2.28 -0.10 19.05
C SER A 62 1.53 -0.20 17.73
N ARG A 63 0.26 0.24 17.74
CA ARG A 63 -0.55 0.38 16.53
C ARG A 63 0.12 1.31 15.52
N GLU A 64 0.71 2.41 16.01
CA GLU A 64 1.34 3.43 15.20
C GLU A 64 2.60 2.90 14.51
N ALA A 65 3.40 2.07 15.20
CA ALA A 65 4.55 1.41 14.61
C ALA A 65 4.13 0.47 13.46
N MET A 66 3.08 -0.32 13.66
CA MET A 66 2.51 -1.16 12.61
C MET A 66 2.01 -0.33 11.42
N LEU A 67 1.26 0.76 11.69
CA LEU A 67 0.67 1.57 10.64
C LEU A 67 1.71 2.36 9.84
N ALA A 68 2.79 2.83 10.48
CA ALA A 68 3.90 3.48 9.79
C ALA A 68 4.56 2.54 8.77
N GLU A 69 4.87 1.31 9.17
CA GLU A 69 5.43 0.29 8.28
C GLU A 69 4.45 -0.07 7.15
N ALA A 70 3.18 -0.27 7.49
CA ALA A 70 2.13 -0.60 6.53
C ALA A 70 1.84 0.53 5.53
N ALA A 71 1.91 1.79 5.95
CA ALA A 71 1.76 2.94 5.07
C ALA A 71 2.88 3.00 4.02
N GLY A 72 4.13 2.76 4.45
CA GLY A 72 5.27 2.65 3.52
C GLY A 72 5.04 1.56 2.46
N ARG A 73 4.59 0.38 2.89
CA ARG A 73 4.22 -0.71 1.97
C ARG A 73 3.08 -0.32 1.04
N ALA A 74 2.04 0.32 1.55
CA ALA A 74 0.89 0.73 0.75
C ALA A 74 1.26 1.71 -0.36
N CYS A 75 2.11 2.68 -0.04
CA CYS A 75 2.64 3.63 -1.02
C CYS A 75 3.50 2.94 -2.07
N ALA A 76 4.43 2.06 -1.66
CA ALA A 76 5.28 1.32 -2.59
C ALA A 76 4.48 0.42 -3.55
N GLU A 77 3.48 -0.30 -3.05
CA GLU A 77 2.58 -1.12 -3.88
C GLU A 77 1.77 -0.27 -4.85
N SER A 78 1.28 0.90 -4.42
CA SER A 78 0.50 1.81 -5.27
C SER A 78 1.37 2.45 -6.36
N ALA A 79 2.60 2.82 -6.01
CA ALA A 79 3.57 3.37 -6.96
C ALA A 79 3.96 2.35 -8.03
N ALA A 80 4.16 1.07 -7.64
CA ALA A 80 4.46 0.00 -8.59
C ALA A 80 3.33 -0.19 -9.61
N VAL A 81 2.06 -0.15 -9.16
CA VAL A 81 0.90 -0.22 -10.07
C VAL A 81 0.83 1.00 -10.99
N ALA A 82 1.09 2.20 -10.47
CA ALA A 82 1.07 3.42 -11.27
C ALA A 82 2.18 3.43 -12.35
N ALA A 83 3.35 2.87 -12.06
CA ALA A 83 4.45 2.76 -13.00
C ALA A 83 4.16 1.82 -14.19
N ASP A 84 3.25 0.85 -14.02
CA ASP A 84 2.81 -0.06 -15.07
C ASP A 84 1.73 0.55 -15.99
N VAL A 85 1.15 1.70 -15.61
CA VAL A 85 0.16 2.40 -16.45
C VAL A 85 0.88 3.06 -17.63
N PRO A 86 0.62 2.65 -18.89
CA PRO A 86 1.28 3.23 -20.03
C PRO A 86 0.92 4.72 -20.15
N PRO A 87 1.91 5.61 -20.42
CA PRO A 87 1.64 7.03 -20.65
C PRO A 87 0.74 7.15 -21.88
N GLY A 88 -0.48 7.66 -21.69
CA GLY A 88 -1.48 7.72 -22.75
C GLY A 88 -2.84 7.10 -22.42
N THR A 89 -3.04 6.57 -21.21
CA THR A 89 -4.37 6.19 -20.70
C THR A 89 -5.21 7.45 -20.38
N SER A 90 -5.43 8.28 -21.39
CA SER A 90 -6.47 9.30 -21.39
C SER A 90 -7.80 8.57 -21.28
N LYS A 91 -8.42 8.62 -20.10
CA LYS A 91 -9.86 8.35 -20.02
C LYS A 91 -10.50 9.37 -20.95
N LYS A 92 -11.05 8.88 -22.05
CA LYS A 92 -11.79 9.64 -23.07
C LYS A 92 -12.94 10.44 -22.42
N TRP A 93 -12.63 11.61 -21.87
CA TRP A 93 -13.59 12.67 -21.54
C TRP A 93 -14.14 13.33 -22.83
N THR A 94 -13.63 12.93 -24.00
CA THR A 94 -13.97 13.44 -25.33
C THR A 94 -15.42 13.21 -25.76
N ILE A 95 -16.21 12.36 -25.09
CA ILE A 95 -17.57 12.02 -25.57
C ILE A 95 -18.69 12.82 -24.88
N LEU A 96 -18.36 13.83 -24.06
CA LEU A 96 -19.37 14.61 -23.32
C LEU A 96 -19.17 16.12 -23.37
N LEU A 97 -18.49 16.63 -24.41
CA LEU A 97 -18.59 18.05 -24.74
C LEU A 97 -19.59 18.22 -25.88
N PRO A 98 -20.82 18.69 -25.63
CA PRO A 98 -21.69 19.11 -26.71
C PRO A 98 -21.02 20.26 -27.46
N ALA A 99 -20.94 20.10 -28.77
CA ALA A 99 -20.46 21.10 -29.71
C ALA A 99 -21.35 22.35 -29.62
N SER A 100 -20.92 23.36 -28.86
CA SER A 100 -21.51 24.69 -28.95
C SER A 100 -20.46 25.76 -28.75
N HIS A 101 -20.07 26.34 -29.88
CA HIS A 101 -19.47 27.65 -30.05
C HIS A 101 -18.00 27.85 -29.65
N GLN A 102 -17.15 27.55 -30.64
CA GLN A 102 -15.88 28.23 -30.87
C GLN A 102 -16.13 29.74 -31.02
N ILE A 103 -15.64 30.55 -30.08
CA ILE A 103 -15.48 32.00 -30.27
C ILE A 103 -14.00 32.36 -30.14
N GLY A 104 -13.53 33.12 -31.13
CA GLY A 104 -12.11 33.25 -31.47
C GLY A 104 -11.24 34.11 -30.55
N GLY A 105 -9.94 33.97 -30.76
CA GLY A 105 -8.88 34.82 -30.22
C GLY A 105 -7.50 34.28 -30.59
N SER A 106 -6.80 35.02 -31.45
CA SER A 106 -5.52 34.76 -32.15
C SER A 106 -4.32 34.21 -31.34
N PRO A 107 -3.28 33.65 -32.03
CA PRO A 107 -2.14 32.99 -31.38
C PRO A 107 -1.17 34.01 -30.78
N VAL A 108 -0.80 33.85 -29.51
CA VAL A 108 0.30 34.62 -28.91
C VAL A 108 1.64 33.96 -29.25
N SER A 109 2.47 34.78 -29.89
CA SER A 109 3.80 34.55 -30.42
C SER A 109 4.78 33.96 -29.41
N THR A 110 5.59 33.02 -29.89
CA THR A 110 6.86 32.58 -29.29
C THR A 110 7.81 33.76 -29.14
N ASN A 111 8.46 33.90 -27.98
CA ASN A 111 9.73 34.60 -27.90
C ASN A 111 10.66 33.85 -26.94
N ALA A 112 11.80 33.41 -27.46
CA ALA A 112 12.93 32.88 -26.73
C ALA A 112 14.03 33.96 -26.75
N PRO A 113 14.64 34.33 -25.61
CA PRO A 113 15.84 35.14 -25.65
C PRO A 113 17.10 34.28 -25.84
N SER A 114 18.04 34.90 -26.55
CA SER A 114 19.34 34.46 -27.08
C SER A 114 20.30 33.78 -26.13
#